data_AF-A0A838S303-F1
#
_entry.id   AF-A0A838S303-F1
#
_cell.length_a   1.000
_cell.length_b   1.000
_cell.length_c   1.000
_cell.angle_alpha   90.00
_cell.angle_beta   90.00
_cell.angle_gamma   90.00
#
_symmetry.space_group_name_H-M   'P 1'
#
loop_
_entity.id
_entity.type
_entity.pdbx_description
1 polymer ?
#
loop_
_entity_poly.entity_id
_entity_poly.type
_entity_poly.pdbx_seq_one_letter_code
_entity_poly.pdbx_strand_id
1 'polypeptide(L)'
;MPVQEERPPPIAVHEAWLPAEHPLHRPRHGGRQRTALLSALVFFLVPVLAVSLGVRPAEFENRALAGFPTPTDGWGFFTGLPAWATDHLPFRDVAVRVVDGLSRGAFGEPATLGPGTDGSTGPVGPVAPPAATAPPEPTGPADPSTSIPGVFPQVIEGEDGWLYFGYDVEGKCAPTQPLTDTIVAVNRLQTAVEASGRRFVLVVPPDKTTAQPEFLPADYPGLACAQAATRDFWRRVPAEAGAIDLRAELRQLSTPSRPIYHRLDTHWTDRGAVTMVRTLAEEIAPDVTRGWDVEQIRTVQSGADLPNLLGRTGVNFFEQYSLAPSGAGDRTGRYLNDLREPVRIGTGPASAVVPGSVVLLGDSFIQSSARYLAAGFAEVHVVSYATAAPEPQRIADLMADQEVIVLEVVERNFAAGTVPLLDPAALDVIIRELATRPLN
;
A
#
# COMPACT_ATOMS: atom_id res chain seq x y z
N MET A 1 -40.59 61.08 11.78
CA MET A 1 -41.30 60.33 10.71
C MET A 1 -40.26 59.54 9.94
N PRO A 2 -40.33 58.21 9.86
CA PRO A 2 -39.41 57.46 9.02
C PRO A 2 -39.88 57.55 7.56
N VAL A 3 -38.97 57.88 6.66
CA VAL A 3 -39.18 57.80 5.21
C VAL A 3 -39.27 56.32 4.87
N GLN A 4 -40.43 55.87 4.39
CA GLN A 4 -40.54 54.55 3.79
C GLN A 4 -39.79 54.58 2.47
N GLU A 5 -38.69 53.83 2.37
CA GLU A 5 -38.10 53.48 1.08
C GLU A 5 -39.09 52.58 0.33
N GLU A 6 -39.75 53.14 -0.69
CA GLU A 6 -40.51 52.35 -1.67
C GLU A 6 -39.56 51.40 -2.39
N ARG A 7 -39.67 50.10 -2.08
CA ARG A 7 -39.01 49.07 -2.90
C ARG A 7 -39.62 49.10 -4.30
N PRO A 8 -38.81 49.23 -5.36
CA PRO A 8 -39.32 49.17 -6.73
C PRO A 8 -40.02 47.82 -6.98
N PRO A 9 -41.08 47.79 -7.81
CA PRO A 9 -41.84 46.58 -8.07
C PRO A 9 -40.95 45.49 -8.66
N PRO A 10 -41.17 44.20 -8.31
CA PRO A 10 -40.39 43.10 -8.85
C PRO A 10 -40.54 43.07 -10.38
N ILE A 11 -39.42 42.96 -11.07
CA ILE A 11 -39.38 42.89 -12.53
C ILE A 11 -39.99 41.54 -12.96
N ALA A 12 -41.07 41.59 -13.76
CA ALA A 12 -41.81 40.41 -14.19
C ALA A 12 -41.09 39.55 -15.27
N VAL A 13 -39.96 40.03 -15.78
CA VAL A 13 -39.17 39.39 -16.84
C VAL A 13 -37.71 39.25 -16.41
N HIS A 14 -37.07 38.15 -16.83
CA HIS A 14 -35.67 37.91 -16.53
C HIS A 14 -34.80 39.04 -17.10
N GLU A 15 -33.80 39.49 -16.34
CA GLU A 15 -32.89 40.60 -16.66
C GLU A 15 -32.22 40.56 -18.06
N ALA A 16 -32.18 39.39 -18.70
CA ALA A 16 -31.62 39.22 -20.04
C ALA A 16 -32.59 39.51 -21.19
N TRP A 17 -33.85 39.77 -20.87
CA TRP A 17 -34.94 40.05 -21.80
C TRP A 17 -35.37 41.52 -21.71
N LEU A 18 -34.73 42.29 -20.83
CA LEU A 18 -34.92 43.73 -20.74
C LEU A 18 -34.28 44.43 -21.95
N PRO A 19 -34.77 45.60 -22.36
CA PRO A 19 -34.10 46.40 -23.39
C PRO A 19 -32.65 46.71 -23.00
N ALA A 20 -31.74 46.79 -23.97
CA ALA A 20 -30.30 47.00 -23.70
C ALA A 20 -29.99 48.29 -22.93
N GLU A 21 -30.88 49.28 -23.02
CA GLU A 21 -30.79 50.57 -22.33
C GLU A 21 -31.24 50.50 -20.87
N HIS A 22 -31.86 49.38 -20.45
CA HIS A 22 -32.36 49.22 -19.08
C HIS A 22 -31.18 49.02 -18.10
N PRO A 23 -31.12 49.73 -16.95
CA PRO A 23 -29.98 49.68 -16.02
C PRO A 23 -29.69 48.27 -15.47
N LEU A 24 -30.71 47.43 -15.43
CA LEU A 24 -30.65 46.04 -14.95
C LEU A 24 -30.54 45.02 -16.09
N HIS A 25 -30.35 45.44 -17.35
CA HIS A 25 -30.16 44.50 -18.44
C HIS A 25 -28.83 43.75 -18.31
N ARG A 26 -28.92 42.43 -18.26
CA ARG A 26 -27.76 41.52 -18.26
C ARG A 26 -27.84 40.63 -19.50
N PRO A 27 -27.03 40.87 -20.56
CA PRO A 27 -27.17 40.12 -21.80
C PRO A 27 -26.93 38.63 -21.58
N ARG A 28 -27.85 37.80 -22.11
CA ARG A 28 -27.63 36.36 -22.25
C ARG A 28 -26.45 36.12 -23.19
N HIS A 29 -25.43 35.43 -22.68
CA HIS A 29 -24.19 35.07 -23.39
C HIS A 29 -23.27 36.27 -23.71
N GLY A 30 -23.01 37.12 -22.71
CA GLY A 30 -21.87 38.05 -22.76
C GLY A 30 -20.52 37.32 -22.91
N GLY A 31 -19.43 38.04 -23.23
CA GLY A 31 -18.13 37.43 -23.55
C GLY A 31 -17.64 36.37 -22.56
N ARG A 32 -17.71 36.65 -21.25
CA ARG A 32 -17.35 35.68 -20.19
C ARG A 32 -18.27 34.46 -20.14
N GLN A 33 -19.56 34.63 -20.41
CA GLN A 33 -20.55 33.55 -20.42
C GLN A 33 -20.38 32.64 -21.65
N ARG A 34 -19.92 33.19 -22.79
CA ARG A 34 -19.55 32.38 -23.96
C ARG A 34 -18.34 31.51 -23.70
N THR A 35 -17.31 32.05 -23.03
CA THR A 35 -16.15 31.28 -22.62
C THR A 35 -16.55 30.15 -21.66
N ALA A 36 -17.38 30.45 -20.65
CA ALA A 36 -17.89 29.43 -19.74
C ALA A 36 -18.71 28.35 -20.46
N LEU A 37 -19.56 28.73 -21.43
CA LEU A 37 -20.38 27.80 -22.20
C LEU A 37 -19.53 26.94 -23.13
N LEU A 38 -18.50 27.50 -23.77
CA LEU A 38 -17.53 26.75 -24.57
C LEU A 38 -16.75 25.77 -23.70
N SER A 39 -16.26 26.20 -22.52
CA SER A 39 -15.57 25.32 -21.59
C SER A 39 -16.46 24.18 -21.10
N ALA A 40 -17.73 24.47 -20.77
CA ALA A 40 -18.69 23.44 -20.39
C ALA A 40 -18.95 22.45 -21.54
N LEU A 41 -19.12 22.97 -22.76
CA LEU A 41 -19.35 22.14 -23.94
C LEU A 41 -18.15 21.22 -24.22
N VAL A 42 -16.93 21.74 -24.15
CA VAL A 42 -15.70 20.93 -24.25
C VAL A 42 -15.64 19.90 -23.12
N PHE A 43 -15.87 20.31 -21.87
CA PHE A 43 -15.80 19.44 -20.70
C PHE A 43 -16.78 18.26 -20.77
N PHE A 44 -18.01 18.48 -21.26
CA PHE A 44 -19.02 17.43 -21.36
C PHE A 44 -18.96 16.63 -22.67
N LEU A 45 -18.67 17.24 -23.82
CA LEU A 45 -18.66 16.52 -25.11
C LEU A 45 -17.38 15.71 -25.32
N VAL A 46 -16.22 16.17 -24.87
CA VAL A 46 -14.95 15.48 -25.14
C VAL A 46 -14.93 14.05 -24.56
N PRO A 47 -15.33 13.82 -23.30
CA PRO A 47 -15.42 12.46 -22.75
C PRO A 47 -16.40 11.57 -23.53
N VAL A 48 -17.58 12.10 -23.88
CA VAL A 48 -18.61 11.36 -24.64
C VAL A 48 -18.11 10.95 -26.02
N LEU A 49 -17.47 11.89 -26.73
CA LEU A 49 -16.89 11.63 -28.04
C LEU A 49 -15.74 10.61 -27.95
N ALA A 50 -14.88 10.73 -26.94
CA ALA A 50 -13.76 9.80 -26.74
C ALA A 50 -14.25 8.36 -26.52
N VAL A 51 -15.26 8.15 -25.67
CA VAL A 51 -15.89 6.82 -25.49
C VAL A 51 -16.49 6.31 -26.80
N SER A 52 -17.20 7.18 -27.55
CA SER A 52 -17.81 6.80 -28.83
C SER A 52 -16.78 6.41 -29.91
N LEU A 53 -15.57 6.97 -29.84
CA LEU A 53 -14.43 6.67 -30.71
C LEU A 53 -13.59 5.48 -30.20
N GLY A 54 -14.04 4.79 -29.15
CA GLY A 54 -13.41 3.57 -28.63
C GLY A 54 -12.33 3.79 -27.58
N VAL A 55 -12.14 5.01 -27.07
CA VAL A 55 -11.28 5.25 -25.91
C VAL A 55 -11.94 4.61 -24.68
N ARG A 56 -11.22 3.69 -24.04
CA ARG A 56 -11.69 3.01 -22.83
C ARG A 56 -10.92 3.52 -21.61
N PRO A 57 -11.59 3.67 -20.46
CA PRO A 57 -10.91 3.93 -19.20
C PRO A 57 -9.96 2.77 -18.89
N ALA A 58 -8.78 3.11 -18.38
CA ALA A 58 -7.81 2.14 -17.87
C ALA A 58 -7.85 2.16 -16.34
N GLU A 59 -7.56 1.01 -15.72
CA GLU A 59 -7.32 0.94 -14.27
C GLU A 59 -6.22 1.93 -13.88
N PHE A 60 -6.43 2.65 -12.77
CA PHE A 60 -5.65 3.81 -12.36
C PHE A 60 -5.67 3.90 -10.83
N GLU A 61 -4.58 4.35 -10.18
CA GLU A 61 -4.42 4.41 -8.71
C GLU A 61 -4.49 3.04 -7.98
N ASN A 62 -3.99 1.96 -8.59
CA ASN A 62 -4.00 0.60 -8.01
C ASN A 62 -5.39 0.09 -7.58
N ARG A 63 -6.46 0.62 -8.18
CA ARG A 63 -7.83 0.13 -7.97
C ARG A 63 -8.43 -0.41 -9.26
N ALA A 64 -9.16 -1.53 -9.13
CA ALA A 64 -10.01 -2.02 -10.20
C ALA A 64 -11.14 -1.01 -10.48
N LEU A 65 -11.57 -0.89 -11.74
CA LEU A 65 -12.68 -0.02 -12.10
C LEU A 65 -13.96 -0.53 -11.42
N ALA A 66 -14.67 0.36 -10.72
CA ALA A 66 -15.96 0.04 -10.13
C ALA A 66 -16.93 -0.52 -11.20
N GLY A 67 -17.58 -1.65 -10.91
CA GLY A 67 -18.58 -2.24 -11.82
C GLY A 67 -19.80 -1.32 -12.01
N PHE A 68 -20.52 -1.45 -13.14
CA PHE A 68 -21.78 -0.74 -13.30
C PHE A 68 -22.80 -1.26 -12.28
N PRO A 69 -23.39 -0.40 -11.43
CA PRO A 69 -24.32 -0.84 -10.41
C PRO A 69 -25.56 -1.47 -11.05
N THR A 70 -26.09 -2.53 -10.45
CA THR A 70 -27.24 -3.22 -11.03
C THR A 70 -28.54 -2.54 -10.61
N PRO A 71 -29.55 -2.46 -11.49
CA PRO A 71 -30.87 -1.93 -11.12
C PRO A 71 -31.55 -2.71 -9.98
N THR A 72 -31.10 -3.93 -9.70
CA THR A 72 -31.56 -4.78 -8.59
C THR A 72 -31.01 -4.38 -7.22
N ASP A 73 -30.02 -3.47 -7.17
CA ASP A 73 -29.37 -3.02 -5.93
C ASP A 73 -30.19 -1.96 -5.15
N GLY A 74 -31.40 -1.62 -5.63
CA GLY A 74 -32.28 -0.65 -4.96
C GLY A 74 -31.63 0.72 -4.81
N TRP A 75 -31.54 1.24 -3.59
CA TRP A 75 -30.82 2.50 -3.30
C TRP A 75 -29.31 2.40 -3.55
N GLY A 76 -28.74 1.19 -3.52
CA GLY A 76 -27.34 0.90 -3.86
C GLY A 76 -26.99 1.27 -5.31
N PHE A 77 -27.98 1.27 -6.21
CA PHE A 77 -27.79 1.73 -7.58
C PHE A 77 -27.35 3.20 -7.63
N PHE A 78 -28.00 4.06 -6.84
CA PHE A 78 -27.73 5.50 -6.83
C PHE A 78 -26.44 5.85 -6.08
N THR A 79 -26.08 5.07 -5.06
CA THR A 79 -24.83 5.27 -4.32
C THR A 79 -23.60 4.72 -5.05
N GLY A 80 -23.76 3.69 -5.90
CA GLY A 80 -22.69 3.14 -6.74
C GLY A 80 -22.41 3.92 -8.03
N LEU A 81 -23.39 4.68 -8.54
CA LEU A 81 -23.27 5.44 -9.80
C LEU A 81 -22.14 6.48 -9.80
N PRO A 82 -21.91 7.29 -8.74
CA PRO A 82 -20.81 8.25 -8.71
C PRO A 82 -19.43 7.60 -8.81
N ALA A 83 -19.22 6.48 -8.12
CA ALA A 83 -17.96 5.72 -8.17
C ALA A 83 -17.72 5.16 -9.58
N TRP A 84 -18.74 4.49 -10.16
CA TRP A 84 -18.68 4.00 -11.53
C TRP A 84 -18.40 5.12 -12.54
N ALA A 85 -19.14 6.23 -12.46
CA ALA A 85 -19.01 7.36 -13.37
C ALA A 85 -17.61 7.96 -13.30
N THR A 86 -17.05 8.10 -12.10
CA THR A 86 -15.70 8.66 -11.88
C THR A 86 -14.61 7.73 -12.44
N ASP A 87 -14.72 6.43 -12.20
CA ASP A 87 -13.76 5.44 -12.71
C ASP A 87 -13.81 5.29 -14.23
N HIS A 88 -14.98 5.53 -14.83
CA HIS A 88 -15.18 5.37 -16.27
C HIS A 88 -14.97 6.66 -17.08
N LEU A 89 -14.44 7.74 -16.47
CA LEU A 89 -14.08 8.96 -17.18
C LEU A 89 -12.80 8.74 -18.02
N PRO A 90 -12.86 8.89 -19.36
CA PRO A 90 -11.67 8.89 -20.21
C PRO A 90 -10.69 10.01 -19.82
N PHE A 91 -9.39 9.76 -19.97
CA PHE A 91 -8.33 10.73 -19.73
C PHE A 91 -8.20 11.22 -18.28
N ARG A 92 -8.73 10.48 -17.29
CA ARG A 92 -8.54 10.78 -15.87
C ARG A 92 -7.05 10.88 -15.51
N ASP A 93 -6.23 9.99 -16.06
CA ASP A 93 -4.77 10.01 -15.93
C ASP A 93 -4.14 11.29 -16.49
N VAL A 94 -4.61 11.77 -17.66
CA VAL A 94 -4.15 13.02 -18.27
C VAL A 94 -4.55 14.21 -17.41
N ALA A 95 -5.79 14.25 -16.92
CA ALA A 95 -6.30 15.32 -16.08
C ALA A 95 -5.48 15.45 -14.79
N VAL A 96 -5.19 14.32 -14.13
CA VAL A 96 -4.33 14.27 -12.94
C VAL A 96 -2.93 14.82 -13.24
N ARG A 97 -2.29 14.37 -14.34
CA ARG A 97 -0.98 14.89 -14.76
C ARG A 97 -0.99 16.40 -15.08
N VAL A 98 -2.06 16.90 -15.69
CA VAL A 98 -2.19 18.33 -16.02
C VAL A 98 -2.35 19.17 -14.75
N VAL A 99 -3.20 18.73 -13.82
CA VAL A 99 -3.40 19.43 -12.53
C VAL A 99 -2.11 19.46 -11.73
N ASP A 100 -1.40 18.33 -11.63
CA ASP A 100 -0.11 18.26 -10.95
C ASP A 100 0.96 19.13 -11.64
N GLY A 101 1.03 19.13 -12.98
CA GLY A 101 1.94 20.00 -13.73
C GLY A 101 1.65 21.49 -13.52
N LEU A 102 0.37 21.88 -13.47
CA LEU A 102 -0.04 23.24 -13.15
C LEU A 102 0.31 23.61 -11.70
N SER A 103 0.08 22.70 -10.75
CA SER A 103 0.41 22.92 -9.34
C SER A 103 1.89 23.17 -9.15
N ARG A 104 2.74 22.34 -9.73
CA ARG A 104 4.20 22.51 -9.69
C ARG A 104 4.66 23.78 -10.38
N GLY A 105 4.06 24.10 -11.53
CA GLY A 105 4.42 25.30 -12.28
C GLY A 105 4.00 26.61 -11.62
N ALA A 106 2.83 26.62 -10.97
CA ALA A 106 2.25 27.83 -10.38
C ALA A 106 2.61 28.02 -8.90
N PHE A 107 2.70 26.93 -8.15
CA PHE A 107 2.83 26.94 -6.68
C PHE A 107 4.11 26.27 -6.17
N GLY A 108 4.85 25.56 -7.04
CA GLY A 108 6.09 24.86 -6.65
C GLY A 108 5.86 23.60 -5.81
N GLU A 109 4.60 23.18 -5.67
CA GLU A 109 4.19 22.03 -4.86
C GLU A 109 3.40 21.00 -5.70
N PRO A 110 3.51 19.69 -5.38
CA PRO A 110 2.69 18.65 -6.01
C PRO A 110 1.20 18.89 -5.76
N ALA A 111 0.34 18.42 -6.67
CA ALA A 111 -1.10 18.47 -6.42
C ALA A 111 -1.51 17.46 -5.32
N THR A 112 -2.43 17.86 -4.45
CA THR A 112 -3.07 16.96 -3.48
C THR A 112 -4.07 16.06 -4.19
N LEU A 113 -3.61 14.84 -4.50
CA LEU A 113 -4.38 13.81 -5.18
C LEU A 113 -4.59 12.67 -4.18
N GLY A 114 -5.84 12.39 -3.80
CA GLY A 114 -6.18 11.33 -2.86
C GLY A 114 -7.55 10.71 -3.19
N PRO A 115 -7.86 9.52 -2.66
CA PRO A 115 -9.16 8.90 -2.86
C PRO A 115 -10.22 9.73 -2.16
N GLY A 116 -11.00 10.50 -2.92
CA GLY A 116 -12.18 11.16 -2.41
C GLY A 116 -13.25 10.12 -2.09
N THR A 117 -13.31 9.63 -0.85
CA THR A 117 -14.45 8.87 -0.33
C THR A 117 -15.67 9.76 -0.06
N ASP A 118 -15.50 11.09 -0.07
CA ASP A 118 -16.61 12.03 -0.16
C ASP A 118 -16.61 12.69 -1.53
N GLY A 119 -17.64 12.41 -2.33
CA GLY A 119 -17.81 12.86 -3.71
C GLY A 119 -18.00 14.38 -3.90
N SER A 120 -17.08 15.22 -3.40
CA SER A 120 -17.22 16.69 -3.48
C SER A 120 -15.96 17.50 -3.76
N THR A 121 -14.78 16.91 -3.98
CA THR A 121 -13.55 17.70 -4.28
C THR A 121 -13.25 17.82 -5.77
N GLY A 122 -14.29 17.89 -6.60
CA GLY A 122 -14.22 18.54 -7.91
C GLY A 122 -14.70 19.98 -7.81
N PRO A 123 -14.21 20.93 -8.63
CA PRO A 123 -14.63 22.34 -8.59
C PRO A 123 -16.12 22.58 -8.95
N VAL A 124 -16.88 21.51 -9.18
CA VAL A 124 -18.30 21.50 -9.56
C VAL A 124 -18.96 20.26 -8.94
N GLY A 125 -19.18 20.29 -7.63
CA GLY A 125 -20.04 19.34 -6.92
C GLY A 125 -21.17 20.09 -6.18
N PRO A 126 -22.41 19.59 -6.14
CA PRO A 126 -23.46 20.23 -5.37
C PRO A 126 -23.13 20.16 -3.87
N VAL A 127 -23.37 21.27 -3.16
CA VAL A 127 -23.23 21.35 -1.70
C VAL A 127 -24.19 20.34 -1.05
N ALA A 128 -23.66 19.39 -0.29
CA ALA A 128 -24.46 18.41 0.43
C ALA A 128 -25.23 19.09 1.60
N PRO A 129 -26.50 18.73 1.85
CA PRO A 129 -27.21 19.14 3.06
C PRO A 129 -26.67 18.39 4.30
N PRO A 130 -26.85 18.93 5.53
CA PRO A 130 -26.27 18.36 6.74
C PRO A 130 -26.81 16.96 7.05
N ALA A 131 -25.89 16.07 7.43
CA ALA A 131 -26.09 14.63 7.60
C ALA A 131 -27.27 14.27 8.54
N ALA A 132 -28.16 13.41 8.05
CA ALA A 132 -29.06 12.62 8.88
C ALA A 132 -28.35 11.29 9.21
N THR A 133 -28.26 10.99 10.50
CA THR A 133 -27.68 9.77 11.07
C THR A 133 -28.41 8.53 10.58
N ALA A 134 -27.72 7.70 9.78
CA ALA A 134 -28.11 6.32 9.50
C ALA A 134 -27.27 5.35 10.38
N PRO A 135 -27.80 4.16 10.72
CA PRO A 135 -27.14 3.22 11.64
C PRO A 135 -25.92 2.53 11.00
N PRO A 136 -24.95 2.06 11.79
CA PRO A 136 -23.73 1.46 11.27
C PRO A 136 -24.00 0.07 10.66
N GLU A 137 -23.57 -0.11 9.40
CA GLU A 137 -23.44 -1.43 8.78
C GLU A 137 -22.19 -2.18 9.30
N PRO A 138 -22.16 -3.53 9.22
CA PRO A 138 -21.12 -4.35 9.83
C PRO A 138 -19.78 -4.18 9.11
N THR A 139 -18.75 -3.85 9.89
CA THR A 139 -17.36 -3.67 9.45
C THR A 139 -16.75 -4.97 8.93
N GLY A 140 -16.48 -5.03 7.62
CA GLY A 140 -15.46 -5.92 7.05
C GLY A 140 -14.04 -5.42 7.37
N PRO A 141 -13.00 -6.21 7.10
CA PRO A 141 -11.62 -5.84 7.42
C PRO A 141 -11.23 -4.55 6.70
N ALA A 142 -10.58 -3.65 7.44
CA ALA A 142 -10.17 -2.34 6.96
C ALA A 142 -9.24 -2.45 5.76
N ASP A 143 -9.62 -1.78 4.67
CA ASP A 143 -8.74 -1.49 3.55
C ASP A 143 -7.61 -0.56 4.05
N PRO A 144 -6.32 -0.89 3.89
CA PRO A 144 -5.21 -0.02 4.29
C PRO A 144 -5.19 1.33 3.56
N SER A 145 -6.12 1.59 2.63
CA SER A 145 -6.30 2.88 1.98
C SER A 145 -7.08 3.92 2.79
N THR A 146 -7.55 3.64 4.01
CA THR A 146 -8.23 4.66 4.83
C THR A 146 -7.23 5.57 5.53
N SER A 147 -6.44 6.30 4.73
CA SER A 147 -5.73 7.46 5.22
C SER A 147 -6.75 8.48 5.73
N ILE A 148 -6.58 9.07 6.92
CA ILE A 148 -7.42 10.22 7.28
C ILE A 148 -7.14 11.34 6.26
N PRO A 149 -8.08 11.69 5.37
CA PRO A 149 -7.79 12.58 4.26
C PRO A 149 -7.32 13.94 4.80
N GLY A 150 -6.08 14.31 4.50
CA GLY A 150 -5.51 15.62 4.81
C GLY A 150 -4.47 15.70 5.94
N VAL A 151 -4.12 14.60 6.62
CA VAL A 151 -3.07 14.62 7.67
C VAL A 151 -1.73 14.06 7.18
N PHE A 152 -1.74 12.94 6.45
CA PHE A 152 -0.55 12.32 5.88
C PHE A 152 -0.71 12.15 4.36
N PRO A 153 0.31 12.50 3.55
CA PRO A 153 0.24 12.30 2.11
C PRO A 153 0.35 10.81 1.78
N GLN A 154 -0.32 10.31 0.72
CA GLN A 154 -0.18 8.91 0.29
C GLN A 154 1.24 8.56 -0.17
N VAL A 155 1.95 9.54 -0.73
CA VAL A 155 3.34 9.44 -1.15
C VAL A 155 4.09 10.68 -0.67
N ILE A 156 5.24 10.47 -0.05
CA ILE A 156 6.18 11.55 0.28
C ILE A 156 7.18 11.62 -0.87
N GLU A 157 7.20 12.77 -1.57
CA GLU A 157 8.19 13.05 -2.61
C GLU A 157 9.51 13.49 -1.96
N GLY A 158 10.55 12.68 -2.14
CA GLY A 158 11.89 12.93 -1.64
C GLY A 158 12.82 13.60 -2.66
N GLU A 159 14.08 13.73 -2.27
CA GLU A 159 15.14 14.27 -3.10
C GLU A 159 15.50 13.30 -4.26
N ASP A 160 16.11 13.81 -5.33
CA ASP A 160 16.57 13.02 -6.49
C ASP A 160 15.50 12.11 -7.14
N GLY A 161 14.22 12.47 -6.98
CA GLY A 161 13.09 11.73 -7.52
C GLY A 161 12.78 10.45 -6.76
N TRP A 162 13.24 10.31 -5.52
CA TRP A 162 12.81 9.25 -4.61
C TRP A 162 11.36 9.45 -4.19
N LEU A 163 10.61 8.36 -4.12
CA LEU A 163 9.25 8.35 -3.57
C LEU A 163 9.23 7.46 -2.33
N TYR A 164 8.48 7.86 -1.31
CA TYR A 164 8.28 7.08 -0.10
C TYR A 164 6.80 6.86 0.15
N PHE A 165 6.46 5.74 0.76
CA PHE A 165 5.08 5.44 1.08
C PHE A 165 4.62 6.25 2.29
N GLY A 166 3.49 6.94 2.16
CA GLY A 166 2.91 7.71 3.25
C GLY A 166 2.59 6.88 4.49
N TYR A 167 2.22 5.62 4.28
CA TYR A 167 1.86 4.70 5.37
C TYR A 167 3.06 4.32 6.25
N ASP A 168 4.30 4.49 5.77
CA ASP A 168 5.50 4.37 6.62
C ASP A 168 5.46 5.35 7.82
N VAL A 169 4.76 6.49 7.65
CA VAL A 169 4.55 7.52 8.67
C VAL A 169 3.20 7.32 9.35
N GLU A 170 2.13 7.22 8.57
CA GLU A 170 0.77 7.11 9.11
C GLU A 170 0.61 5.89 10.01
N GLY A 171 1.09 4.71 9.59
CA GLY A 171 0.98 3.48 10.38
C GLY A 171 1.66 3.58 11.76
N LYS A 172 2.65 4.46 11.92
CA LYS A 172 3.34 4.70 13.19
C LYS A 172 2.69 5.81 14.02
N CYS A 173 2.10 6.80 13.36
CA CYS A 173 1.59 8.01 13.99
C CYS A 173 0.09 7.98 14.31
N ALA A 174 -0.66 7.16 13.57
CA ALA A 174 -2.07 6.90 13.78
C ALA A 174 -2.32 5.37 13.71
N PRO A 175 -1.69 4.57 14.58
CA PRO A 175 -1.82 3.12 14.53
C PRO A 175 -3.24 2.68 14.93
N THR A 176 -3.69 1.54 14.40
CA THR A 176 -4.98 0.94 14.77
C THR A 176 -5.00 0.46 16.22
N GLN A 177 -3.84 0.06 16.74
CA GLN A 177 -3.64 -0.31 18.15
C GLN A 177 -2.25 0.10 18.64
N PRO A 178 -2.04 0.26 19.96
CA PRO A 178 -0.71 0.50 20.51
C PRO A 178 0.30 -0.59 20.13
N LEU A 179 1.55 -0.20 19.88
CA LEU A 179 2.66 -1.13 19.59
C LEU A 179 2.79 -2.26 20.64
N THR A 180 2.54 -1.93 21.91
CA THR A 180 2.57 -2.90 23.02
C THR A 180 1.59 -4.05 22.79
N ASP A 181 0.42 -3.79 22.22
CA ASP A 181 -0.59 -4.82 22.01
C ASP A 181 -0.17 -5.76 20.86
N THR A 182 0.48 -5.23 19.82
CA THR A 182 1.09 -6.05 18.76
C THR A 182 2.22 -6.93 19.31
N ILE A 183 3.08 -6.38 20.19
CA ILE A 183 4.15 -7.14 20.87
C ILE A 183 3.55 -8.26 21.72
N VAL A 184 2.49 -7.99 22.48
CA VAL A 184 1.80 -9.01 23.30
C VAL A 184 1.22 -10.12 22.41
N ALA A 185 0.58 -9.75 21.29
CA ALA A 185 -0.03 -10.72 20.39
C ALA A 185 1.02 -11.63 19.72
N VAL A 186 2.14 -11.08 19.25
CA VAL A 186 3.20 -11.89 18.64
C VAL A 186 3.91 -12.78 19.66
N ASN A 187 4.11 -12.31 20.90
CA ASN A 187 4.69 -13.13 21.97
C ASN A 187 3.76 -14.28 22.37
N ARG A 188 2.44 -14.06 22.29
CA ARG A 188 1.44 -15.11 22.50
C ARG A 188 1.51 -16.17 21.39
N LEU A 189 1.66 -15.74 20.13
CA LEU A 189 1.90 -16.64 19.00
C LEU A 189 3.20 -17.44 19.19
N GLN A 190 4.31 -16.75 19.49
CA GLN A 190 5.61 -17.37 19.75
C GLN A 190 5.50 -18.46 20.83
N THR A 191 4.92 -18.12 21.99
CA THR A 191 4.76 -19.06 23.10
C THR A 191 3.99 -20.31 22.67
N ALA A 192 2.92 -20.16 21.88
CA ALA A 192 2.13 -21.30 21.41
C ALA A 192 2.88 -22.17 20.39
N VAL A 193 3.61 -21.53 19.46
CA VAL A 193 4.46 -22.23 18.49
C VAL A 193 5.54 -23.04 19.23
N GLU A 194 6.26 -22.42 20.15
CA GLU A 194 7.33 -23.08 20.92
C GLU A 194 6.81 -24.18 21.84
N ALA A 195 5.68 -23.95 22.52
CA ALA A 195 5.03 -24.96 23.36
C ALA A 195 4.54 -26.18 22.56
N SER A 196 4.33 -26.02 21.25
CA SER A 196 3.95 -27.09 20.33
C SER A 196 5.15 -27.87 19.76
N GLY A 197 6.38 -27.58 20.21
CA GLY A 197 7.61 -28.24 19.76
C GLY A 197 8.22 -27.66 18.47
N ARG A 198 7.67 -26.54 17.97
CA ARG A 198 8.12 -25.86 16.75
C ARG A 198 9.05 -24.71 17.08
N ARG A 199 9.87 -24.31 16.11
CA ARG A 199 10.66 -23.07 16.21
C ARG A 199 9.85 -21.89 15.67
N PHE A 200 9.85 -20.78 16.39
CA PHE A 200 9.32 -19.51 15.90
C PHE A 200 10.47 -18.56 15.51
N VAL A 201 10.31 -17.86 14.39
CA VAL A 201 11.23 -16.79 13.97
C VAL A 201 10.41 -15.59 13.50
N LEU A 202 10.66 -14.43 14.09
CA LEU A 202 10.09 -13.15 13.66
C LEU A 202 11.16 -12.36 12.90
N VAL A 203 10.87 -11.97 11.67
CA VAL A 203 11.73 -11.07 10.88
C VAL A 203 10.95 -9.83 10.49
N VAL A 204 11.54 -8.65 10.73
CA VAL A 204 10.89 -7.37 10.44
C VAL A 204 11.73 -6.62 9.42
N PRO A 205 11.28 -6.53 8.14
CA PRO A 205 11.87 -5.61 7.20
C PRO A 205 11.66 -4.17 7.66
N PRO A 206 12.71 -3.32 7.64
CA PRO A 206 12.54 -1.90 7.93
C PRO A 206 11.71 -1.22 6.85
N ASP A 207 11.04 -0.14 7.21
CA ASP A 207 10.44 0.72 6.21
C ASP A 207 11.51 1.40 5.36
N LYS A 208 11.15 1.80 4.15
CA LYS A 208 12.05 2.53 3.26
C LYS A 208 12.48 3.86 3.89
N THR A 209 11.56 4.54 4.58
CA THR A 209 11.85 5.74 5.37
C THR A 209 12.87 5.51 6.50
N THR A 210 12.96 4.29 7.05
CA THR A 210 13.94 3.90 8.06
C THR A 210 15.28 3.50 7.45
N ALA A 211 15.25 2.76 6.34
CA ALA A 211 16.42 2.14 5.73
C ALA A 211 17.17 3.05 4.75
N GLN A 212 16.48 4.02 4.15
CA GLN A 212 17.02 5.00 3.19
C GLN A 212 16.55 6.42 3.54
N PRO A 213 16.80 6.95 4.76
CA PRO A 213 16.34 8.28 5.15
C PRO A 213 17.06 9.43 4.42
N GLU A 214 18.21 9.16 3.80
CA GLU A 214 19.08 10.16 3.17
C GLU A 214 18.48 10.89 1.96
N PHE A 215 17.41 10.35 1.35
CA PHE A 215 16.68 11.01 0.27
C PHE A 215 15.30 11.53 0.69
N LEU A 216 14.97 11.50 1.99
CA LEU A 216 13.75 12.15 2.48
C LEU A 216 13.90 13.68 2.41
N PRO A 217 12.81 14.42 2.18
CA PRO A 217 12.86 15.87 2.25
C PRO A 217 13.12 16.33 3.69
N ALA A 218 13.67 17.53 3.85
CA ALA A 218 14.01 18.09 5.18
C ALA A 218 12.79 18.23 6.11
N ASP A 219 11.58 18.35 5.55
CA ASP A 219 10.33 18.39 6.29
C ASP A 219 9.21 17.65 5.53
N TYR A 220 8.31 17.01 6.26
CA TYR A 220 7.10 16.37 5.74
C TYR A 220 6.08 16.14 6.87
N PRO A 221 4.77 16.05 6.55
CA PRO A 221 3.74 15.80 7.56
C PRO A 221 4.02 14.53 8.36
N GLY A 222 4.11 14.67 9.68
CA GLY A 222 4.38 13.55 10.59
C GLY A 222 5.85 13.26 10.90
N LEU A 223 6.82 13.98 10.34
CA LEU A 223 8.27 13.76 10.53
C LEU A 223 8.66 13.54 12.00
N ALA A 224 8.33 14.48 12.89
CA ALA A 224 8.72 14.41 14.30
C ALA A 224 8.13 13.17 15.01
N CYS A 225 6.87 12.85 14.70
CA CYS A 225 6.20 11.67 15.23
C CYS A 225 6.84 10.39 14.69
N ALA A 226 7.01 10.26 13.36
CA ALA A 226 7.59 9.08 12.73
C ALA A 226 9.00 8.79 13.24
N GLN A 227 9.84 9.81 13.43
CA GLN A 227 11.17 9.64 14.01
C GLN A 227 11.12 9.13 15.45
N ALA A 228 10.21 9.67 16.29
CA ALA A 228 10.05 9.21 17.66
C ALA A 228 9.55 7.76 17.72
N ALA A 229 8.51 7.44 16.94
CA ALA A 229 7.93 6.11 16.87
C ALA A 229 8.91 5.08 16.29
N THR A 230 9.67 5.41 15.25
CA THR A 230 10.71 4.53 14.68
C THR A 230 11.81 4.21 15.70
N ARG A 231 12.26 5.22 16.48
CA ARG A 231 13.22 4.99 17.57
C ARG A 231 12.65 4.13 18.69
N ASP A 232 11.35 4.27 18.98
CA ASP A 232 10.66 3.43 19.96
C ASP A 232 10.56 1.98 19.48
N PHE A 233 10.02 1.81 18.28
CA PHE A 233 9.85 0.53 17.61
C PHE A 233 11.13 -0.29 17.62
N TRP A 234 12.21 0.26 17.09
CA TRP A 234 13.47 -0.48 16.95
C TRP A 234 14.26 -0.65 18.25
N ARG A 235 13.88 0.04 19.33
CA ARG A 235 14.40 -0.24 20.66
C ARG A 235 13.65 -1.40 21.31
N ARG A 236 12.34 -1.49 21.06
CA ARG A 236 11.43 -2.41 21.75
C ARG A 236 11.24 -3.73 21.01
N VAL A 237 10.91 -3.72 19.73
CA VAL A 237 10.49 -4.92 18.99
C VAL A 237 11.57 -6.01 18.96
N PRO A 238 12.85 -5.73 18.65
CA PRO A 238 13.90 -6.76 18.77
C PRO A 238 14.08 -7.29 20.19
N ALA A 239 13.97 -6.43 21.21
CA ALA A 239 14.25 -6.78 22.60
C ALA A 239 13.07 -7.49 23.31
N GLU A 240 11.84 -7.07 23.02
CA GLU A 240 10.61 -7.53 23.66
C GLU A 240 9.92 -8.66 22.88
N ALA A 241 10.13 -8.76 21.56
CA ALA A 241 9.51 -9.77 20.68
C ALA A 241 10.51 -10.68 19.95
N GLY A 242 11.82 -10.55 20.23
CA GLY A 242 12.85 -11.40 19.62
C GLY A 242 12.97 -11.26 18.11
N ALA A 243 12.54 -10.12 17.53
CA ALA A 243 12.59 -9.89 16.09
C ALA A 243 14.03 -9.76 15.58
N ILE A 244 14.31 -10.37 14.42
CA ILE A 244 15.53 -10.12 13.66
C ILE A 244 15.55 -8.66 13.19
N ASP A 245 16.56 -7.90 13.59
CA ASP A 245 16.83 -6.54 13.11
C ASP A 245 17.78 -6.57 11.91
N LEU A 246 17.23 -6.39 10.70
CA LEU A 246 18.00 -6.41 9.44
C LEU A 246 18.76 -5.12 9.15
N ARG A 247 18.58 -4.04 9.93
CA ARG A 247 19.05 -2.70 9.55
C ARG A 247 20.57 -2.61 9.51
N ALA A 248 21.28 -3.35 10.36
CA ALA A 248 22.74 -3.29 10.38
C ALA A 248 23.34 -3.87 9.09
N GLU A 249 22.85 -5.03 8.68
CA GLU A 249 23.26 -5.77 7.50
C GLU A 249 22.88 -5.00 6.23
N LEU A 250 21.64 -4.51 6.17
CA LEU A 250 21.13 -3.73 5.05
C LEU A 250 21.93 -2.43 4.85
N ARG A 251 22.26 -1.70 5.93
CA ARG A 251 23.10 -0.49 5.83
C ARG A 251 24.51 -0.76 5.32
N GLN A 252 25.11 -1.89 5.68
CA GLN A 252 26.45 -2.25 5.20
C GLN A 252 26.48 -2.52 3.69
N LEU A 253 25.36 -2.94 3.12
CA LEU A 253 25.23 -3.33 1.72
C LEU A 253 24.67 -2.21 0.81
N SER A 254 24.16 -1.14 1.40
CA SER A 254 23.62 0.00 0.66
C SER A 254 24.71 1.01 0.32
N THR A 255 24.75 1.43 -0.95
CA THR A 255 25.53 2.57 -1.41
C THR A 255 24.62 3.49 -2.24
N PRO A 256 24.93 4.79 -2.38
CA PRO A 256 24.12 5.69 -3.22
C PRO A 256 23.97 5.18 -4.67
N SER A 257 24.98 4.50 -5.19
CA SER A 257 24.95 3.89 -6.54
C SER A 257 24.23 2.55 -6.62
N ARG A 258 23.98 1.89 -5.49
CA ARG A 258 23.37 0.56 -5.43
C ARG A 258 22.51 0.43 -4.17
N PRO A 259 21.35 1.10 -4.12
CA PRO A 259 20.52 1.11 -2.92
C PRO A 259 19.87 -0.26 -2.65
N ILE A 260 19.52 -0.48 -1.39
CA ILE A 260 18.75 -1.64 -0.92
C ILE A 260 17.24 -1.49 -1.15
N TYR A 261 16.73 -0.30 -1.49
CA TYR A 261 15.35 -0.07 -1.92
C TYR A 261 15.30 0.52 -3.31
N HIS A 262 14.24 0.19 -4.05
CA HIS A 262 14.00 0.84 -5.33
C HIS A 262 13.62 2.31 -5.12
N ARG A 263 14.07 3.19 -6.01
CA ARG A 263 13.79 4.63 -5.90
C ARG A 263 12.30 4.97 -5.92
N LEU A 264 11.53 4.31 -6.80
CA LEU A 264 10.12 4.59 -7.05
C LEU A 264 9.18 3.54 -6.44
N ASP A 265 9.69 2.61 -5.63
CA ASP A 265 8.89 1.52 -5.09
C ASP A 265 8.89 1.51 -3.57
N THR A 266 7.87 0.89 -2.97
CA THR A 266 7.86 0.61 -1.53
C THR A 266 8.82 -0.51 -1.13
N HIS A 267 9.15 -1.42 -2.04
CA HIS A 267 9.91 -2.64 -1.75
C HIS A 267 11.43 -2.47 -1.87
N TRP A 268 12.15 -3.37 -1.20
CA TRP A 268 13.58 -3.53 -1.37
C TRP A 268 13.96 -3.97 -2.80
N THR A 269 15.22 -3.78 -3.18
CA THR A 269 15.80 -4.43 -4.35
C THR A 269 16.11 -5.90 -4.05
N ASP A 270 16.45 -6.68 -5.08
CA ASP A 270 16.92 -8.06 -4.90
C ASP A 270 18.10 -8.17 -3.92
N ARG A 271 18.91 -7.12 -3.75
CA ARG A 271 19.97 -7.13 -2.73
C ARG A 271 19.41 -7.18 -1.31
N GLY A 272 18.39 -6.37 -1.02
CA GLY A 272 17.69 -6.42 0.26
C GLY A 272 17.01 -7.77 0.48
N ALA A 273 16.39 -8.30 -0.58
CA ALA A 273 15.75 -9.61 -0.58
C ALA A 273 16.75 -10.75 -0.24
N VAL A 274 17.89 -10.82 -0.93
CA VAL A 274 18.96 -11.80 -0.64
C VAL A 274 19.49 -11.64 0.78
N THR A 275 19.62 -10.41 1.27
CA THR A 275 20.08 -10.13 2.63
C THR A 275 19.12 -10.73 3.66
N MET A 276 17.82 -10.49 3.54
CA MET A 276 16.82 -11.08 4.43
C MET A 276 16.86 -12.60 4.39
N VAL A 277 16.93 -13.21 3.19
CA VAL A 277 16.97 -14.67 3.04
C VAL A 277 18.24 -15.27 3.65
N ARG A 278 19.39 -14.63 3.48
CA ARG A 278 20.65 -15.07 4.10
C ARG A 278 20.58 -14.97 5.63
N THR A 279 20.11 -13.86 6.18
CA THR A 279 19.98 -13.69 7.64
C THR A 279 18.99 -14.69 8.22
N LEU A 280 17.84 -14.90 7.56
CA LEU A 280 16.85 -15.88 7.99
C LEU A 280 17.41 -17.31 7.97
N ALA A 281 18.16 -17.67 6.92
CA ALA A 281 18.77 -18.98 6.81
C ALA A 281 19.82 -19.22 7.90
N GLU A 282 20.67 -18.22 8.21
CA GLU A 282 21.64 -18.30 9.31
C GLU A 282 20.99 -18.39 10.68
N GLU A 283 19.87 -17.67 10.89
CA GLU A 283 19.10 -17.80 12.12
C GLU A 283 18.60 -19.24 12.29
N ILE A 284 17.98 -19.81 11.25
CA ILE A 284 17.38 -21.15 11.32
C ILE A 284 18.45 -22.25 11.41
N ALA A 285 19.48 -22.18 10.58
CA ALA A 285 20.55 -23.16 10.48
C ALA A 285 21.90 -22.45 10.46
N PRO A 286 22.59 -22.31 11.61
CA PRO A 286 23.87 -21.63 11.68
C PRO A 286 24.88 -22.19 10.71
N ASP A 287 25.65 -21.30 10.10
CA ASP A 287 26.70 -21.54 9.10
C ASP A 287 26.22 -22.07 7.73
N VAL A 288 24.90 -22.22 7.51
CA VAL A 288 24.36 -22.81 6.29
C VAL A 288 24.70 -21.97 5.05
N THR A 289 24.85 -20.66 5.20
CA THR A 289 25.08 -19.74 4.08
C THR A 289 26.56 -19.56 3.75
N ARG A 290 27.48 -20.18 4.51
CA ARG A 290 28.93 -20.14 4.24
C ARG A 290 29.26 -20.65 2.82
N GLY A 291 28.49 -21.60 2.32
CA GLY A 291 28.64 -22.15 0.98
C GLY A 291 27.89 -21.39 -0.12
N TRP A 292 27.16 -20.31 0.20
CA TRP A 292 26.33 -19.62 -0.77
C TRP A 292 27.15 -18.69 -1.66
N ASP A 293 27.08 -18.96 -2.96
CA ASP A 293 27.57 -18.07 -4.00
C ASP A 293 26.41 -17.24 -4.57
N VAL A 294 26.59 -15.92 -4.62
CA VAL A 294 25.58 -14.95 -5.05
C VAL A 294 26.20 -14.06 -6.10
N GLU A 295 25.71 -14.18 -7.33
CA GLU A 295 26.23 -13.43 -8.47
C GLU A 295 25.14 -12.59 -9.11
N GLN A 296 25.49 -11.37 -9.52
CA GLN A 296 24.60 -10.57 -10.36
C GLN A 296 24.53 -11.20 -11.75
N ILE A 297 23.33 -11.51 -12.22
CA ILE A 297 23.14 -12.19 -13.51
C ILE A 297 22.61 -11.27 -14.61
N ARG A 298 21.81 -10.25 -14.27
CA ARG A 298 21.27 -9.28 -15.24
C ARG A 298 20.71 -8.06 -14.57
N THR A 299 20.44 -7.03 -15.36
CA THR A 299 19.57 -5.92 -14.97
C THR A 299 18.15 -6.20 -15.47
N VAL A 300 17.16 -6.01 -14.61
CA VAL A 300 15.73 -6.24 -14.88
C VAL A 300 14.99 -4.91 -14.78
N GLN A 301 13.89 -4.84 -15.53
CA GLN A 301 12.91 -3.76 -15.44
C GLN A 301 11.57 -4.32 -14.97
N SER A 302 10.93 -3.65 -14.00
CA SER A 302 9.57 -3.94 -13.55
C SER A 302 8.77 -2.63 -13.37
N GLY A 303 7.45 -2.72 -13.26
CA GLY A 303 6.63 -1.58 -12.86
C GLY A 303 6.92 -1.18 -11.41
N ALA A 304 6.83 0.12 -11.11
CA ALA A 304 6.97 0.66 -9.77
C ALA A 304 5.61 1.01 -9.15
N ASP A 305 5.42 0.77 -7.86
CA ASP A 305 4.12 0.90 -7.20
C ASP A 305 3.73 2.34 -6.80
N LEU A 306 4.66 3.14 -6.26
CA LEU A 306 4.37 4.48 -5.74
C LEU A 306 3.93 5.51 -6.80
N PRO A 307 4.46 5.52 -8.04
CA PRO A 307 3.97 6.43 -9.08
C PRO A 307 2.48 6.30 -9.33
N ASN A 308 1.90 5.10 -9.22
CA ASN A 308 0.49 4.87 -9.48
C ASN A 308 -0.39 5.63 -8.48
N LEU A 309 0.06 5.78 -7.23
CA LEU A 309 -0.63 6.56 -6.19
C LEU A 309 -0.63 8.07 -6.48
N LEU A 310 0.28 8.53 -7.34
CA LEU A 310 0.34 9.90 -7.85
C LEU A 310 -0.31 10.04 -9.24
N GLY A 311 -0.98 8.99 -9.72
CA GLY A 311 -1.56 8.98 -11.07
C GLY A 311 -0.52 8.98 -12.20
N ARG A 312 0.68 8.46 -11.93
CA ARG A 312 1.81 8.37 -12.86
C ARG A 312 2.17 6.91 -13.08
N THR A 313 2.87 6.64 -14.17
CA THR A 313 3.55 5.36 -14.38
C THR A 313 5.02 5.51 -14.00
N GLY A 314 5.62 4.46 -13.44
CA GLY A 314 7.07 4.41 -13.27
C GLY A 314 7.59 2.99 -13.36
N VAL A 315 8.90 2.89 -13.48
CA VAL A 315 9.60 1.63 -13.66
C VAL A 315 10.79 1.56 -12.72
N ASN A 316 11.02 0.38 -12.18
CA ASN A 316 12.20 0.04 -11.40
C ASN A 316 13.26 -0.55 -12.35
N PHE A 317 14.51 -0.15 -12.15
CA PHE A 317 15.68 -0.82 -12.74
C PHE A 317 16.52 -1.37 -11.61
N PHE A 318 16.87 -2.65 -11.67
CA PHE A 318 17.59 -3.30 -10.60
C PHE A 318 18.42 -4.47 -11.07
N GLU A 319 19.45 -4.77 -10.29
CA GLU A 319 20.29 -5.95 -10.46
C GLU A 319 19.54 -7.16 -9.90
N GLN A 320 19.38 -8.19 -10.73
CA GLN A 320 18.89 -9.49 -10.29
C GLN A 320 20.06 -10.45 -10.08
N TYR A 321 19.94 -11.28 -9.04
CA TYR A 321 21.00 -12.20 -8.63
C TYR A 321 20.61 -13.67 -8.86
N SER A 322 21.63 -14.52 -9.02
CA SER A 322 21.56 -15.96 -8.81
C SER A 322 22.00 -16.29 -7.38
N LEU A 323 21.63 -17.49 -6.92
CA LEU A 323 22.04 -18.03 -5.62
C LEU A 323 22.30 -19.52 -5.79
N ALA A 324 23.54 -19.91 -5.52
CA ALA A 324 24.12 -21.23 -5.72
C ALA A 324 24.69 -21.77 -4.39
N PRO A 325 24.01 -22.71 -3.72
CA PRO A 325 24.52 -23.32 -2.49
C PRO A 325 25.65 -24.34 -2.75
N SER A 326 26.79 -24.18 -2.08
CA SER A 326 27.95 -25.10 -2.07
C SER A 326 28.46 -25.52 -3.46
N GLY A 327 28.50 -24.58 -4.42
CA GLY A 327 28.96 -24.86 -5.79
C GLY A 327 27.97 -25.69 -6.62
N ALA A 328 26.75 -25.94 -6.12
CA ALA A 328 25.64 -26.30 -6.99
C ALA A 328 25.40 -25.16 -7.99
N GLY A 329 24.93 -25.46 -9.20
CA GLY A 329 24.50 -24.41 -10.15
C GLY A 329 23.37 -23.55 -9.57
N ASP A 330 23.03 -22.45 -10.25
CA ASP A 330 21.93 -21.54 -9.84
C ASP A 330 20.65 -22.30 -9.49
N ARG A 331 20.18 -22.13 -8.24
CA ARG A 331 18.94 -22.72 -7.72
C ARG A 331 17.84 -21.68 -7.49
N THR A 332 18.01 -20.45 -7.99
CA THR A 332 17.00 -19.41 -7.80
C THR A 332 15.67 -19.78 -8.45
N GLY A 333 14.61 -19.55 -7.69
CA GLY A 333 13.23 -19.82 -8.09
C GLY A 333 12.64 -18.72 -8.98
N ARG A 334 11.31 -18.67 -8.98
CA ARG A 334 10.53 -17.63 -9.64
C ARG A 334 10.12 -16.54 -8.64
N TYR A 335 9.79 -15.37 -9.18
CA TYR A 335 9.04 -14.36 -8.44
C TYR A 335 7.61 -14.86 -8.17
N LEU A 336 7.04 -14.53 -7.01
CA LEU A 336 5.67 -14.90 -6.64
C LEU A 336 4.77 -13.66 -6.66
N ASN A 337 3.76 -13.64 -7.54
CA ASN A 337 2.82 -12.51 -7.66
C ASN A 337 1.59 -12.66 -6.74
N ASP A 338 1.22 -13.87 -6.36
CA ASP A 338 0.04 -14.17 -5.54
C ASP A 338 0.48 -15.04 -4.36
N LEU A 339 0.19 -14.56 -3.16
CA LEU A 339 0.53 -15.23 -1.89
C LEU A 339 -0.74 -15.59 -1.09
N ARG A 340 -1.94 -15.46 -1.67
CA ARG A 340 -3.19 -15.79 -0.96
C ARG A 340 -3.30 -17.28 -0.68
N GLU A 341 -2.86 -18.09 -1.63
CA GLU A 341 -2.76 -19.55 -1.50
C GLU A 341 -1.33 -19.97 -1.16
N PRO A 342 -1.13 -20.96 -0.28
CA PRO A 342 0.21 -21.44 0.06
C PRO A 342 0.96 -21.97 -1.17
N VAL A 343 2.16 -21.43 -1.39
CA VAL A 343 3.06 -21.88 -2.46
C VAL A 343 4.22 -22.65 -1.83
N ARG A 344 4.29 -23.96 -2.09
CA ARG A 344 5.46 -24.77 -1.75
C ARG A 344 6.59 -24.49 -2.73
N ILE A 345 7.72 -24.03 -2.21
CA ILE A 345 8.98 -23.83 -2.93
C ILE A 345 10.11 -24.54 -2.18
N GLY A 346 11.27 -24.64 -2.82
CA GLY A 346 12.40 -25.39 -2.30
C GLY A 346 12.84 -26.44 -3.30
N THR A 347 14.05 -26.94 -3.09
CA THR A 347 14.73 -27.80 -4.06
C THR A 347 15.12 -29.16 -3.46
N GLY A 348 14.54 -29.49 -2.30
CA GLY A 348 14.83 -30.69 -1.52
C GLY A 348 16.15 -30.60 -0.75
N PRO A 349 16.46 -31.63 0.06
CA PRO A 349 17.68 -31.67 0.86
C PRO A 349 18.95 -31.55 0.00
N ALA A 350 19.85 -30.65 0.38
CA ALA A 350 21.15 -30.45 -0.27
C ALA A 350 22.16 -29.84 0.73
N SER A 351 23.45 -29.80 0.34
CA SER A 351 24.47 -29.07 1.12
C SER A 351 24.20 -27.56 1.07
N ALA A 352 24.48 -26.86 2.18
CA ALA A 352 24.25 -25.42 2.32
C ALA A 352 22.79 -25.00 2.04
N VAL A 353 21.84 -25.84 2.38
CA VAL A 353 20.41 -25.54 2.30
C VAL A 353 19.80 -25.77 3.68
N VAL A 354 18.93 -24.86 4.11
CA VAL A 354 18.22 -24.95 5.39
C VAL A 354 17.40 -26.26 5.40
N PRO A 355 17.67 -27.19 6.33
CA PRO A 355 16.94 -28.44 6.42
C PRO A 355 15.57 -28.23 7.07
N GLY A 356 14.73 -29.26 7.01
CA GLY A 356 13.41 -29.25 7.64
C GLY A 356 12.32 -28.60 6.78
N SER A 357 11.12 -28.53 7.36
CA SER A 357 9.95 -27.94 6.74
C SER A 357 9.64 -26.58 7.38
N VAL A 358 9.53 -25.55 6.54
CA VAL A 358 9.33 -24.15 6.98
C VAL A 358 8.02 -23.64 6.40
N VAL A 359 7.22 -22.91 7.20
CA VAL A 359 6.23 -21.97 6.64
C VAL A 359 6.72 -20.55 6.88
N LEU A 360 6.64 -19.73 5.85
CA LEU A 360 6.90 -18.30 5.89
C LEU A 360 5.59 -17.57 5.60
N LEU A 361 5.03 -16.99 6.65
CA LEU A 361 3.85 -16.12 6.65
C LEU A 361 4.33 -14.68 6.53
N GLY A 362 3.94 -13.94 5.50
CA GLY A 362 4.26 -12.51 5.47
C GLY A 362 3.50 -11.64 4.49
N ASP A 363 4.13 -10.56 4.06
CA ASP A 363 3.54 -9.57 3.16
C ASP A 363 4.23 -9.52 1.79
N SER A 364 4.02 -8.43 1.05
CA SER A 364 4.53 -8.26 -0.31
C SER A 364 6.06 -8.20 -0.38
N PHE A 365 6.76 -7.94 0.74
CA PHE A 365 8.22 -8.00 0.82
C PHE A 365 8.78 -9.39 0.48
N ILE A 366 8.02 -10.45 0.74
CA ILE A 366 8.46 -11.81 0.40
C ILE A 366 8.45 -12.05 -1.11
N GLN A 367 7.68 -11.33 -1.90
CA GLN A 367 7.49 -11.66 -3.32
C GLN A 367 8.81 -11.70 -4.10
N SER A 368 9.71 -10.73 -3.86
CA SER A 368 11.06 -10.72 -4.42
C SER A 368 12.01 -11.69 -3.69
N SER A 369 11.87 -11.86 -2.38
CA SER A 369 12.67 -12.80 -1.58
C SER A 369 12.39 -14.27 -1.89
N ALA A 370 11.18 -14.62 -2.34
CA ALA A 370 10.78 -15.99 -2.64
C ALA A 370 11.65 -16.66 -3.69
N ARG A 371 12.20 -15.87 -4.64
CA ARG A 371 13.19 -16.35 -5.60
C ARG A 371 14.40 -17.00 -4.90
N TYR A 372 14.87 -16.41 -3.81
CA TYR A 372 16.07 -16.83 -3.09
C TYR A 372 15.78 -17.88 -2.02
N LEU A 373 14.57 -17.88 -1.46
CA LEU A 373 14.10 -18.95 -0.57
C LEU A 373 14.17 -20.33 -1.25
N ALA A 374 13.80 -20.42 -2.53
CA ALA A 374 13.86 -21.68 -3.29
C ALA A 374 15.29 -22.26 -3.39
N ALA A 375 16.31 -21.40 -3.41
CA ALA A 375 17.71 -21.81 -3.45
C ALA A 375 18.24 -22.17 -2.05
N GLY A 376 17.82 -21.42 -1.03
CA GLY A 376 18.35 -21.54 0.33
C GLY A 376 17.65 -22.56 1.23
N PHE A 377 16.46 -23.05 0.88
CA PHE A 377 15.62 -23.90 1.74
C PHE A 377 15.25 -25.23 1.07
N ALA A 378 15.27 -26.31 1.86
CA ALA A 378 14.95 -27.65 1.37
C ALA A 378 13.46 -27.72 1.03
N GLU A 379 12.62 -27.20 1.92
CA GLU A 379 11.19 -27.04 1.76
C GLU A 379 10.72 -25.78 2.51
N VAL A 380 10.01 -24.90 1.81
CA VAL A 380 9.33 -23.77 2.42
C VAL A 380 7.98 -23.51 1.77
N HIS A 381 6.95 -23.40 2.58
CA HIS A 381 5.63 -22.94 2.21
C HIS A 381 5.54 -21.42 2.41
N VAL A 382 5.23 -20.68 1.36
CA VAL A 382 5.08 -19.23 1.43
C VAL A 382 3.61 -18.86 1.28
N VAL A 383 3.08 -18.07 2.20
CA VAL A 383 1.69 -17.59 2.17
C VAL A 383 1.61 -16.23 2.83
N SER A 384 0.62 -15.42 2.46
CA SER A 384 0.38 -14.15 3.13
C SER A 384 -0.25 -14.35 4.50
N TYR A 385 0.24 -13.64 5.53
CA TYR A 385 -0.43 -13.63 6.83
C TYR A 385 -1.86 -13.07 6.75
N ALA A 386 -2.19 -12.29 5.70
CA ALA A 386 -3.51 -11.70 5.52
C ALA A 386 -4.60 -12.76 5.28
N THR A 387 -4.23 -13.94 4.76
CA THR A 387 -5.13 -15.09 4.58
C THR A 387 -5.71 -15.58 5.91
N ALA A 388 -5.07 -15.28 7.05
CA ALA A 388 -5.59 -15.65 8.37
C ALA A 388 -6.91 -14.95 8.75
N ALA A 389 -7.23 -13.78 8.17
CA ALA A 389 -8.52 -13.12 8.42
C ALA A 389 -9.71 -13.93 7.86
N PRO A 390 -9.75 -14.25 6.55
CA PRO A 390 -10.85 -15.03 6.00
C PRO A 390 -10.75 -16.54 6.31
N GLU A 391 -9.53 -17.07 6.51
CA GLU A 391 -9.30 -18.52 6.60
C GLU A 391 -8.31 -18.90 7.72
N PRO A 392 -8.60 -18.58 9.00
CA PRO A 392 -7.66 -18.82 10.10
C PRO A 392 -7.31 -20.30 10.30
N GLN A 393 -8.27 -21.21 10.09
CA GLN A 393 -8.04 -22.66 10.21
C GLN A 393 -7.04 -23.17 9.17
N ARG A 394 -7.11 -22.68 7.92
CA ARG A 394 -6.18 -23.08 6.85
C ARG A 394 -4.73 -22.72 7.21
N ILE A 395 -4.54 -21.53 7.78
CA ILE A 395 -3.22 -21.09 8.25
C ILE A 395 -2.77 -21.92 9.45
N ALA A 396 -3.68 -22.22 10.38
CA ALA A 396 -3.41 -23.06 11.53
C ALA A 396 -2.96 -24.49 11.13
N ASP A 397 -3.68 -25.12 10.18
CA ASP A 397 -3.35 -26.44 9.65
C ASP A 397 -1.98 -26.44 8.95
N LEU A 398 -1.72 -25.41 8.13
CA LEU A 398 -0.43 -25.26 7.46
C LEU A 398 0.71 -25.13 8.47
N MET A 399 0.56 -24.28 9.49
CA MET A 399 1.56 -24.13 10.56
C MET A 399 1.76 -25.43 11.34
N ALA A 400 0.69 -26.19 11.60
CA ALA A 400 0.77 -27.47 12.30
C ALA A 400 1.54 -28.55 11.50
N ASP A 401 1.74 -28.39 10.20
CA ASP A 401 2.52 -29.34 9.39
C ASP A 401 4.01 -29.00 9.28
N GLN A 402 4.46 -27.87 9.83
CA GLN A 402 5.85 -27.39 9.69
C GLN A 402 6.65 -27.44 11.00
N GLU A 403 7.97 -27.58 10.87
CA GLU A 403 8.94 -27.56 11.98
C GLU A 403 9.32 -26.13 12.39
N VAL A 404 9.40 -25.22 11.42
CA VAL A 404 9.76 -23.81 11.64
C VAL A 404 8.65 -22.90 11.11
N ILE A 405 8.20 -22.00 11.98
CA ILE A 405 7.23 -20.97 11.66
C ILE A 405 7.96 -19.63 11.59
N VAL A 406 8.01 -19.05 10.40
CA VAL A 406 8.57 -17.72 10.17
C VAL A 406 7.40 -16.75 9.96
N LEU A 407 7.39 -15.67 10.74
CA LEU A 407 6.53 -14.53 10.53
C LEU A 407 7.38 -13.35 10.03
N GLU A 408 7.10 -12.91 8.82
CA GLU A 408 7.66 -11.70 8.22
C GLU A 408 6.58 -10.60 8.26
N VAL A 409 6.91 -9.45 8.84
CA VAL A 409 6.00 -8.29 8.87
C VAL A 409 6.82 -7.03 8.71
N VAL A 410 6.55 -6.24 7.68
CA VAL A 410 7.20 -4.93 7.51
C VAL A 410 6.89 -3.98 8.67
N GLU A 411 7.88 -3.15 9.03
CA GLU A 411 7.87 -2.23 10.17
C GLU A 411 6.55 -1.46 10.33
N ARG A 412 6.05 -0.78 9.28
CA ARG A 412 4.80 -0.02 9.36
C ARG A 412 3.57 -0.85 9.72
N ASN A 413 3.46 -2.08 9.22
CA ASN A 413 2.32 -2.94 9.48
C ASN A 413 2.35 -3.46 10.92
N PHE A 414 3.54 -3.82 11.41
CA PHE A 414 3.73 -4.21 12.81
C PHE A 414 3.44 -3.04 13.74
N ALA A 415 3.96 -1.84 13.43
CA ALA A 415 3.76 -0.64 14.22
C ALA A 415 2.28 -0.20 14.26
N ALA A 416 1.57 -0.33 13.13
CA ALA A 416 0.15 -0.02 13.04
C ALA A 416 -0.75 -1.06 13.73
N GLY A 417 -0.23 -2.28 13.92
CA GLY A 417 -0.99 -3.44 14.36
C GLY A 417 -1.94 -3.99 13.31
N THR A 418 -1.61 -3.82 12.03
CA THR A 418 -2.41 -4.29 10.89
C THR A 418 -1.90 -5.64 10.39
N VAL A 419 -1.89 -6.63 11.30
CA VAL A 419 -1.43 -8.00 11.02
C VAL A 419 -2.57 -8.97 11.33
N PRO A 420 -3.42 -9.34 10.35
CA PRO A 420 -4.59 -10.18 10.59
C PRO A 420 -4.35 -11.51 11.31
N LEU A 421 -3.16 -12.11 11.14
CA LEU A 421 -2.74 -13.31 11.88
C LEU A 421 -2.70 -13.11 13.40
N LEU A 422 -2.45 -11.87 13.84
CA LEU A 422 -2.35 -11.49 15.25
C LEU A 422 -3.68 -10.98 15.83
N ASP A 423 -4.73 -10.88 15.00
CA ASP A 423 -6.08 -10.58 15.50
C ASP A 423 -6.52 -11.68 16.49
N PRO A 424 -7.13 -11.33 17.64
CA PRO A 424 -7.52 -12.31 18.65
C PRO A 424 -8.35 -13.50 18.11
N ALA A 425 -9.26 -13.26 17.17
CA ALA A 425 -10.12 -14.31 16.62
C ALA A 425 -9.32 -15.32 15.78
N ALA A 426 -8.41 -14.84 14.93
CA ALA A 426 -7.55 -15.70 14.12
C ALA A 426 -6.49 -16.40 14.98
N LEU A 427 -5.85 -15.64 15.88
CA LEU A 427 -4.79 -16.12 16.76
C LEU A 427 -5.30 -17.23 17.70
N ASP A 428 -6.51 -17.12 18.24
CA ASP A 428 -7.11 -18.15 19.10
C ASP A 428 -7.32 -19.49 18.38
N VAL A 429 -7.66 -19.46 17.09
CA VAL A 429 -7.80 -20.66 16.25
C VAL A 429 -6.44 -21.31 16.05
N ILE A 430 -5.44 -20.52 15.67
CA ILE A 430 -4.07 -20.99 15.41
C ILE A 430 -3.46 -21.63 16.66
N ILE A 431 -3.55 -20.95 17.81
CA ILE A 431 -3.03 -21.45 19.09
C ILE A 431 -3.67 -22.78 19.46
N ARG A 432 -5.00 -22.89 19.29
CA ARG A 432 -5.72 -24.12 19.60
C ARG A 432 -5.27 -25.28 18.73
N GLU A 433 -5.14 -25.06 17.43
CA GLU A 433 -4.72 -26.10 16.49
C GLU A 433 -3.32 -26.62 16.81
N LEU A 434 -2.35 -25.70 16.99
CA LEU A 434 -0.97 -26.05 17.35
C LEU A 434 -0.90 -26.87 18.64
N ALA A 435 -1.71 -26.54 19.64
CA ALA A 435 -1.78 -27.29 20.91
C ALA A 435 -2.34 -28.71 20.74
N THR A 436 -3.23 -28.94 19.76
CA THR A 436 -3.76 -30.28 19.46
C THR A 436 -2.83 -31.15 18.61
N ARG A 437 -1.83 -30.54 17.96
CA ARG A 437 -0.90 -31.20 17.03
C ARG A 437 0.57 -30.88 17.38
N PRO A 438 1.08 -31.27 18.56
CA PRO A 438 2.49 -31.03 18.91
C PRO A 438 3.45 -31.83 18.02
N LEU A 439 4.61 -31.27 17.70
CA LEU A 439 5.77 -32.00 17.21
C LEU A 439 6.49 -32.62 18.42
N ASN A 440 6.57 -33.94 18.49
CA ASN A 440 7.25 -34.66 19.57
C ASN A 440 8.75 -34.78 19.33
#